data_AF-A0A920NLS7-F1
#
_entry.id   AF-A0A920NLS7-F1
#
_cell.length_a   1.000
_cell.length_b   1.000
_cell.length_c   1.000
_cell.angle_alpha   90.00
_cell.angle_beta   90.00
_cell.angle_gamma   90.00
#
_symmetry.space_group_name_H-M   'P 1'
#
loop_
_entity.id
_entity.type
_entity.pdbx_description
1 polymer ?
#
loop_
_entity_poly.entity_id
_entity_poly.type
_entity_poly.pdbx_seq_one_letter_code
_entity_poly.pdbx_strand_id
1 'polypeptide(L)'
;MVAIESDGGVFQPSGFGFTGSQGGREIIEAISELLVSIKANKITTGGRAADVAPLNDEGVPVMSLKVDGKKYFWYHHTNADTFYKIDLNELNHCVATLAVMAYVIADMEAEFPR
;
A
#
# COMPACT_ATOMS: atom_id res chain seq x y z
N MET A 1 11.70 5.59 -9.69
CA MET A 1 10.35 6.13 -9.44
C MET A 1 9.42 4.95 -9.19
N VAL A 2 8.55 5.06 -8.18
CA VAL A 2 7.51 4.08 -7.86
C VAL A 2 6.22 4.85 -7.58
N ALA A 3 5.06 4.28 -7.91
CA ALA A 3 3.76 4.85 -7.54
C ALA A 3 3.07 3.99 -6.48
N ILE A 4 2.33 4.60 -5.56
CA ILE A 4 1.63 3.92 -4.47
C ILE A 4 0.19 4.39 -4.43
N GLU A 5 -0.76 3.46 -4.32
CA GLU A 5 -2.18 3.75 -4.16
C GLU A 5 -2.74 3.21 -2.83
N SER A 6 -3.69 3.94 -2.26
CA SER A 6 -4.53 3.51 -1.14
C SER A 6 -5.99 3.92 -1.39
N ASP A 7 -6.78 3.01 -1.94
CA ASP A 7 -8.21 3.22 -2.26
C ASP A 7 -9.11 2.09 -1.70
N GLY A 8 -8.57 1.23 -0.84
CA GLY A 8 -9.30 0.09 -0.25
C GLY A 8 -10.06 0.41 1.04
N GLY A 9 -10.19 1.68 1.40
CA GLY A 9 -10.55 2.13 2.75
C GLY A 9 -9.37 2.10 3.73
N VAL A 10 -9.66 2.27 5.02
CA VAL A 10 -8.66 2.46 6.10
C VAL A 10 -8.71 1.36 7.16
N PHE A 11 -9.06 0.15 6.74
CA PHE A 11 -9.10 -1.03 7.61
C PHE A 11 -7.69 -1.52 7.96
N GLN A 12 -7.57 -2.46 8.91
CA GLN A 12 -6.29 -3.03 9.32
C GLN A 12 -5.43 -3.40 8.09
N PRO A 13 -4.27 -2.76 7.89
CA PRO A 13 -3.39 -3.07 6.78
C PRO A 13 -2.65 -4.39 7.03
N SER A 14 -2.34 -5.05 5.93
CA SER A 14 -1.51 -6.25 5.89
C SER A 14 -0.16 -6.02 5.21
N GLY A 15 -0.05 -4.95 4.40
CA GLY A 15 1.17 -4.55 3.69
C GLY A 15 0.84 -4.08 2.27
N PHE A 16 1.64 -4.47 1.28
CA PHE A 16 1.51 -3.99 -0.10
C PHE A 16 1.42 -5.13 -1.12
N GLY A 17 0.59 -4.94 -2.14
CA GLY A 17 0.79 -5.63 -3.40
C GLY A 17 1.81 -4.87 -4.23
N PHE A 18 2.66 -5.56 -4.97
CA PHE A 18 3.68 -4.95 -5.80
C PHE A 18 3.70 -5.53 -7.22
N THR A 19 3.94 -4.65 -8.18
CA THR A 19 4.25 -4.99 -9.57
C THR A 19 5.47 -4.18 -10.00
N GLY A 20 6.56 -4.86 -10.37
CA GLY A 20 7.83 -4.28 -10.81
C GLY A 20 8.91 -5.35 -10.93
N SER A 21 10.16 -4.95 -11.15
CA SER A 21 11.30 -5.88 -11.21
C SER A 21 11.55 -6.66 -9.91
N GLN A 22 12.31 -7.76 -10.04
CA GLN A 22 12.79 -8.54 -8.90
C GLN A 22 13.69 -7.74 -7.94
N GLY A 23 14.52 -6.84 -8.46
CA GLY A 23 15.33 -5.95 -7.61
C GLY A 23 14.47 -4.99 -6.79
N GLY A 24 13.43 -4.41 -7.42
CA GLY A 24 12.46 -3.58 -6.70
C GLY A 24 11.69 -4.37 -5.63
N ARG A 25 11.37 -5.64 -5.91
CA ARG A 25 10.72 -6.56 -4.98
C ARG A 25 11.55 -6.78 -3.72
N GLU A 26 12.84 -7.05 -3.87
CA GLU A 26 13.76 -7.28 -2.75
C GLU A 26 13.89 -6.04 -1.86
N ILE A 27 13.94 -4.85 -2.47
CA ILE A 27 13.97 -3.57 -1.74
C ILE A 27 12.70 -3.41 -0.88
N ILE A 28 11.51 -3.56 -1.46
CA ILE A 28 10.27 -3.35 -0.70
C ILE A 28 10.06 -4.42 0.38
N GLU A 29 10.53 -5.66 0.16
CA GLU A 29 10.49 -6.70 1.18
C GLU A 29 11.39 -6.33 2.36
N ALA A 30 12.60 -5.83 2.10
CA ALA A 30 13.49 -5.34 3.16
C ALA A 30 12.88 -4.16 3.94
N ILE A 31 12.24 -3.20 3.26
CA ILE A 31 11.57 -2.07 3.93
C ILE A 31 10.38 -2.55 4.75
N SER A 32 9.65 -3.56 4.27
CA SER A 32 8.45 -4.07 4.93
C SER A 32 8.72 -4.66 6.32
N GLU A 33 9.94 -5.12 6.60
CA GLU A 33 10.33 -5.64 7.92
C GLU A 33 10.21 -4.57 9.03
N LEU A 34 10.27 -3.28 8.69
CA LEU A 34 10.02 -2.19 9.65
C LEU A 34 8.57 -2.14 10.15
N LEU A 35 7.65 -2.86 9.48
CA LEU A 35 6.20 -2.83 9.73
C LEU A 35 5.68 -4.09 10.46
N VAL A 36 6.57 -5.01 10.86
CA VAL A 36 6.20 -6.26 11.54
C VAL A 36 5.40 -6.01 12.83
N SER A 37 5.76 -4.97 13.58
CA SER A 37 5.13 -4.64 14.88
C SER A 37 3.64 -4.30 14.77
N ILE A 38 3.20 -3.76 13.61
CA ILE A 38 1.80 -3.45 13.32
C ILE A 38 1.14 -4.46 12.38
N LYS A 39 1.83 -5.58 12.09
CA LYS A 39 1.38 -6.68 11.22
C LYS A 39 1.08 -6.24 9.77
N ALA A 40 1.82 -5.26 9.27
CA ALA A 40 1.66 -4.70 7.93
C ALA A 40 2.87 -4.97 7.00
N ASN A 41 3.61 -6.06 7.24
CA ASN A 41 4.84 -6.39 6.52
C ASN A 41 4.65 -7.36 5.34
N LYS A 42 3.42 -7.70 4.96
CA LYS A 42 3.18 -8.66 3.88
C LYS A 42 3.36 -7.98 2.52
N ILE A 43 4.27 -8.51 1.71
CA ILE A 43 4.37 -8.14 0.30
C ILE A 43 3.76 -9.24 -0.57
N THR A 44 2.76 -8.91 -1.39
CA THR A 44 2.15 -9.85 -2.37
C THR A 44 2.42 -9.42 -3.80
N THR A 45 2.20 -10.31 -4.76
CA THR A 45 2.13 -9.91 -6.17
C THR A 45 0.89 -9.05 -6.41
N GLY A 46 0.92 -8.20 -7.44
CA GLY A 46 -0.23 -7.39 -7.87
C GLY A 46 -0.34 -6.04 -7.14
N GLY A 47 0.50 -5.10 -7.56
CA GLY A 47 0.47 -3.70 -7.08
C GLY A 47 -0.42 -2.79 -7.91
N ARG A 48 -0.74 -3.18 -9.16
CA ARG A 48 -1.61 -2.42 -10.06
C ARG A 48 -2.98 -2.19 -9.43
N ALA A 49 -3.43 -0.94 -9.42
CA ALA A 49 -4.68 -0.48 -8.84
C ALA A 49 -5.23 0.71 -9.66
N ALA A 50 -6.35 1.31 -9.27
CA ALA A 50 -7.20 2.08 -10.18
C ALA A 50 -6.50 3.28 -10.84
N ASP A 51 -5.86 4.12 -10.03
CA ASP A 51 -5.20 5.36 -10.43
C ASP A 51 -3.73 5.13 -10.82
N VAL A 52 -3.08 4.09 -10.28
CA VAL A 52 -1.69 3.74 -10.64
C VAL A 52 -1.59 2.81 -11.86
N ALA A 53 -2.71 2.28 -12.35
CA ALA A 53 -2.77 1.41 -13.52
C ALA A 53 -2.13 2.01 -14.78
N PRO A 54 -2.44 3.24 -15.21
CA PRO A 54 -1.83 3.83 -16.40
C PRO A 54 -0.30 3.98 -16.27
N LEU A 55 0.20 4.28 -15.07
CA LEU A 55 1.65 4.36 -14.83
C LEU A 55 2.30 2.97 -14.96
N ASN A 56 1.62 1.94 -14.46
CA ASN A 56 2.11 0.58 -14.57
C ASN A 56 2.16 0.10 -16.03
N ASP A 57 1.17 0.48 -16.84
CA ASP A 57 1.11 0.16 -18.27
C ASP A 57 2.30 0.80 -19.04
N GLU A 58 2.83 1.92 -18.55
CA GLU A 58 4.06 2.58 -19.04
C GLU A 58 5.36 2.05 -18.39
N GLY A 59 5.28 0.94 -17.66
CA GLY A 59 6.44 0.28 -17.05
C GLY A 59 6.95 0.91 -15.75
N VAL A 60 6.17 1.79 -15.11
CA VAL A 60 6.48 2.28 -13.76
C VAL A 60 6.16 1.18 -12.74
N PRO A 61 7.06 0.87 -11.79
CA PRO A 61 6.74 0.01 -10.66
C PRO A 61 5.61 0.61 -9.82
N VAL A 62 4.66 -0.22 -9.38
CA VAL A 62 3.50 0.24 -8.62
C VAL A 62 3.25 -0.63 -7.40
N MET A 63 2.70 0.01 -6.36
CA MET A 63 2.23 -0.62 -5.14
C MET A 63 0.79 -0.23 -4.84
N SER A 64 0.05 -1.13 -4.19
CA SER A 64 -1.24 -0.81 -3.59
C SER A 64 -1.30 -1.32 -2.16
N LEU A 65 -1.73 -0.46 -1.24
CA LEU A 65 -1.94 -0.81 0.16
C LEU A 65 -3.02 -1.89 0.26
N LYS A 66 -2.71 -3.02 0.91
CA LYS A 66 -3.64 -4.12 1.11
C LYS A 66 -4.18 -4.09 2.53
N VAL A 67 -5.51 -3.97 2.65
CA VAL A 67 -6.23 -3.90 3.93
C VAL A 67 -7.24 -5.06 4.07
N ASP A 68 -7.76 -5.31 5.28
CA ASP A 68 -8.88 -6.25 5.48
C ASP A 68 -10.19 -5.69 4.92
N GLY A 69 -10.42 -5.93 3.63
CA GLY A 69 -11.56 -5.39 2.89
C GLY A 69 -12.92 -6.05 3.14
N LYS A 70 -13.07 -6.98 4.11
CA LYS A 70 -14.35 -7.73 4.34
C LYS A 70 -15.58 -6.83 4.51
N LYS A 71 -15.39 -5.65 5.10
CA LYS A 71 -16.47 -4.68 5.37
C LYS A 71 -16.52 -3.55 4.33
N TYR A 72 -15.55 -3.44 3.42
CA TYR A 72 -15.47 -2.31 2.49
C TYR A 72 -16.77 -2.14 1.70
N PHE A 73 -17.25 -3.22 1.07
CA PHE A 73 -18.48 -3.22 0.28
C PHE A 73 -19.77 -3.21 1.11
N TRP A 74 -19.69 -3.17 2.45
CA TRP A 74 -20.87 -2.88 3.26
C TRP A 74 -21.19 -1.38 3.26
N TYR A 75 -20.20 -0.53 2.98
CA TYR A 75 -20.31 0.93 3.06
C TYR A 75 -20.11 1.62 1.71
N HIS A 76 -19.16 1.12 0.91
CA HIS A 76 -18.75 1.71 -0.37
C HIS A 76 -19.94 2.11 -1.25
N HIS A 77 -19.96 3.37 -1.71
CA HIS A 77 -21.02 3.94 -2.54
C HIS A 77 -22.43 3.90 -1.92
N THR A 78 -22.54 4.01 -0.58
CA THR A 78 -23.82 4.14 0.12
C THR A 78 -23.80 5.33 1.08
N ASN A 79 -24.97 5.75 1.55
CA ASN A 79 -25.08 6.77 2.61
C ASN A 79 -24.46 6.33 3.95
N ALA A 80 -24.11 5.05 4.12
CA ALA A 80 -23.43 4.55 5.31
C ALA A 80 -21.92 4.83 5.30
N ASP A 81 -21.36 5.22 4.15
CA ASP A 81 -19.96 5.66 3.99
C ASP A 81 -19.74 6.99 4.72
N THR A 82 -19.40 6.87 5.99
CA THR A 82 -19.37 7.98 6.93
C THR A 82 -18.21 7.78 7.89
N PHE A 83 -17.71 8.89 8.44
CA PHE A 83 -16.58 8.90 9.38
C PHE A 83 -16.75 7.94 10.57
N TYR A 84 -17.98 7.70 11.01
CA TYR A 84 -18.30 6.82 12.15
C TYR A 84 -17.94 5.34 11.94
N LYS A 85 -17.58 4.93 10.72
CA LYS A 85 -17.15 3.55 10.42
C LYS A 85 -15.64 3.37 10.53
N ILE A 86 -14.89 4.46 10.66
CA ILE A 86 -13.44 4.45 10.77
C ILE A 86 -13.03 4.04 12.18
N ASP A 87 -12.19 3.02 12.28
CA ASP A 87 -11.42 2.74 13.47
C ASP A 87 -10.12 3.56 13.45
N LEU A 88 -9.87 4.30 14.53
CA LEU A 88 -8.73 5.21 14.59
C LEU A 88 -7.38 4.49 14.60
N ASN A 89 -7.31 3.29 15.20
CA ASN A 89 -6.06 2.52 15.24
C ASN A 89 -5.76 1.92 13.86
N GLU A 90 -6.77 1.40 13.17
CA GLU A 90 -6.62 0.88 11.80
C GLU A 90 -6.21 1.98 10.81
N LEU A 91 -6.83 3.17 10.93
CA LEU A 91 -6.40 4.36 10.19
C LEU A 91 -4.94 4.70 10.46
N ASN A 92 -4.53 4.76 11.73
CA ASN A 92 -3.15 5.09 12.10
C ASN A 92 -2.16 4.02 11.58
N HIS A 93 -2.53 2.74 11.57
CA HIS A 93 -1.71 1.70 10.95
C HIS A 93 -1.58 1.90 9.44
N CYS A 94 -2.65 2.29 8.73
CA CYS A 94 -2.58 2.62 7.30
C CYS A 94 -1.61 3.79 7.06
N VAL A 95 -1.74 4.86 7.85
CA VAL A 95 -0.84 6.03 7.79
C VAL A 95 0.61 5.62 8.02
N ALA A 96 0.90 4.85 9.07
CA ALA A 96 2.24 4.37 9.36
C ALA A 96 2.81 3.51 8.23
N THR A 97 2.00 2.60 7.68
CA THR A 97 2.39 1.70 6.58
C THR A 97 2.77 2.49 5.33
N LEU A 98 1.95 3.46 4.94
CA LEU A 98 2.22 4.34 3.80
C LEU A 98 3.43 5.24 4.05
N ALA A 99 3.51 5.87 5.22
CA ALA A 99 4.57 6.82 5.55
C ALA A 99 5.94 6.16 5.56
N VAL A 100 6.08 5.01 6.22
CA VAL A 100 7.35 4.27 6.28
C VAL A 100 7.79 3.84 4.88
N MET A 101 6.89 3.23 4.10
CA MET A 101 7.23 2.76 2.76
C MET A 101 7.62 3.92 1.83
N ALA A 102 6.82 4.98 1.79
CA ALA A 102 7.07 6.14 0.94
C ALA A 102 8.35 6.88 1.35
N TYR A 103 8.54 7.11 2.66
CA TYR A 103 9.71 7.82 3.18
C TYR A 103 10.99 7.06 2.86
N VAL A 104 11.07 5.77 3.21
CA VAL A 104 12.30 5.00 3.03
C VAL A 104 12.67 4.90 1.55
N ILE A 105 11.70 4.68 0.65
CA ILE A 105 12.00 4.66 -0.79
C ILE A 105 12.49 6.02 -1.29
N ALA A 106 11.88 7.12 -0.84
CA ALA A 106 12.22 8.46 -1.28
C ALA A 106 13.58 8.94 -0.75
N ASP A 107 14.02 8.43 0.40
CA ASP A 107 15.28 8.80 1.09
C ASP A 107 16.47 7.91 0.66
N MET A 108 16.25 6.92 -0.21
CA MET A 108 17.33 6.08 -0.74
C MET A 108 18.25 6.86 -1.69
N GLU A 109 19.57 6.67 -1.54
CA GLU A 109 20.57 7.25 -2.46
C GLU A 109 20.53 6.61 -3.86
N ALA A 110 20.16 5.33 -3.95
CA ALA A 110 20.10 4.58 -5.20
C ALA A 110 18.73 4.71 -5.87
N GLU A 111 18.74 4.73 -7.21
CA GLU A 111 17.49 4.73 -7.97
C GLU A 111 16.71 3.43 -7.77
N PHE A 112 15.39 3.56 -7.57
CA PHE A 112 14.50 2.41 -7.47
C PHE A 112 14.44 1.65 -8.81
N PRO A 113 14.77 0.34 -8.85
CA PRO A 113 14.77 -0.47 -10.07
C PRO A 113 13.38 -0.55 -10.73
N ARG A 114 13.34 -0.41 -12.07
CA ARG A 114 12.11 -0.58 -12.86
C ARG A 114 11.86 -2.05 -13.13
#